data_AF-A0A2N1UUM6-F1
#
_entry.id   AF-A0A2N1UUM6-F1
#
_cell.length_a   1.000
_cell.length_b   1.000
_cell.length_c   1.000
_cell.angle_alpha   90.00
_cell.angle_beta   90.00
_cell.angle_gamma   90.00
#
_symmetry.space_group_name_H-M   'P 1'
#
loop_
_entity.id
_entity.type
_entity.pdbx_description
1 polymer ?
#
loop_
_entity_poly.entity_id
_entity_poly.type
_entity_poly.pdbx_seq_one_letter_code
_entity_poly.pdbx_strand_id
1 'polypeptide(L)'
;MNVTTSRSFRQKHIKTYQIADFDSFDDYFLYIHLNPAVRWAHAWGAVLGVILLIWGLYMLLAERSWIALIVGVGLYYGVGFVSHYVFDGVFFETGKYQQGSAASPQQTYLQSYRSLIQLILATLSGKDQALEKAFWARYPHTRWIFDATSTESEQAPSSADQLLLSHQSAAKENRP
;
A
#
# COMPACT_ATOMS: atom_id res chain seq x y z
N MET A 1 11.78 1.24 -3.21
CA MET A 1 12.22 0.04 -3.99
C MET A 1 11.31 -0.14 -5.21
N ASN A 2 11.68 -0.88 -6.26
CA ASN A 2 10.76 -1.18 -7.37
C ASN A 2 9.84 -2.35 -7.00
N VAL A 3 8.54 -2.21 -7.24
CA VAL A 3 7.61 -3.36 -7.17
C VAL A 3 7.86 -4.25 -8.38
N THR A 4 8.13 -5.53 -8.15
CA THR A 4 8.50 -6.48 -9.21
C THR A 4 7.37 -7.41 -9.59
N THR A 5 6.30 -7.48 -8.79
CA THR A 5 5.07 -8.22 -9.15
C THR A 5 4.24 -7.48 -10.20
N SER A 6 3.37 -8.18 -10.92
CA SER A 6 2.47 -7.57 -11.90
C SER A 6 1.25 -6.91 -11.24
N ARG A 7 0.59 -5.99 -11.96
CA ARG A 7 -0.68 -5.38 -11.52
C ARG A 7 -1.77 -6.44 -11.27
N SER A 8 -1.91 -7.42 -12.17
CA SER A 8 -2.92 -8.48 -12.02
C SER A 8 -2.65 -9.37 -10.80
N PHE A 9 -1.38 -9.60 -10.47
CA PHE A 9 -0.99 -10.30 -9.25
C PHE A 9 -1.41 -9.51 -8.00
N ARG A 10 -1.03 -8.23 -7.91
CA ARG A 10 -1.44 -7.36 -6.80
C ARG A 10 -2.96 -7.23 -6.69
N GLN A 11 -3.67 -7.12 -7.81
CA GLN A 11 -5.12 -7.06 -7.81
C GLN A 11 -5.77 -8.24 -7.07
N LYS A 12 -5.18 -9.43 -7.21
CA LYS A 12 -5.64 -10.65 -6.55
C LYS A 12 -5.22 -10.75 -5.08
N HIS A 13 -4.05 -10.20 -4.72
CA HIS A 13 -3.37 -10.51 -3.46
C HIS A 13 -3.20 -9.35 -2.48
N ILE A 14 -3.31 -8.09 -2.92
CA ILE A 14 -3.10 -6.92 -2.03
C ILE A 14 -4.15 -6.82 -0.91
N LYS A 15 -5.27 -7.53 -1.02
CA LYS A 15 -6.32 -7.61 -0.01
C LYS A 15 -6.19 -8.82 0.92
N THR A 16 -5.08 -9.55 0.83
CA THR A 16 -4.84 -10.73 1.69
C THR A 16 -4.77 -10.36 3.16
N TYR A 17 -4.17 -9.22 3.50
CA TYR A 17 -4.03 -8.74 4.87
C TYR A 17 -5.01 -7.58 5.15
N GLN A 18 -5.58 -7.58 6.34
CA GLN A 18 -6.50 -6.57 6.88
C GLN A 18 -5.85 -5.78 8.01
N ILE A 19 -6.51 -4.73 8.50
CA ILE A 19 -5.99 -3.88 9.58
C ILE A 19 -5.59 -4.71 10.81
N ALA A 20 -6.33 -5.77 11.13
CA ALA A 20 -6.07 -6.65 12.27
C ALA A 20 -4.75 -7.44 12.18
N ASP A 21 -4.15 -7.54 10.99
CA ASP A 21 -2.87 -8.21 10.77
C ASP A 21 -1.66 -7.28 11.05
N PHE A 22 -1.91 -6.04 11.46
CA PHE A 22 -0.89 -5.01 11.71
C PHE A 22 -1.00 -4.44 13.12
N ASP A 23 0.13 -4.03 13.70
CA ASP A 23 0.19 -3.43 15.05
C ASP A 23 -0.53 -2.08 15.12
N SER A 24 -0.67 -1.40 13.98
CA SER A 24 -1.27 -0.08 13.90
C SER A 24 -1.98 0.18 12.57
N PHE A 25 -2.92 1.14 12.60
CA PHE A 25 -3.54 1.64 11.37
C PHE A 25 -2.51 2.25 10.41
N ASP A 26 -1.48 2.93 10.92
CA ASP A 26 -0.44 3.55 10.08
C ASP A 26 0.37 2.48 9.32
N ASP A 27 0.62 1.31 9.95
CA ASP A 27 1.29 0.19 9.31
C ASP A 27 0.42 -0.42 8.20
N TYR A 28 -0.88 -0.67 8.46
CA TYR A 28 -1.81 -1.10 7.42
C TYR A 28 -1.93 -0.07 6.28
N PHE A 29 -1.98 1.21 6.63
CA PHE A 29 -2.05 2.29 5.65
C PHE A 29 -0.79 2.32 4.78
N LEU A 30 0.39 2.13 5.38
CA LEU A 30 1.62 2.00 4.61
C LEU A 30 1.59 0.75 3.72
N TYR A 31 1.13 -0.39 4.23
CA TYR A 31 1.01 -1.66 3.50
C TYR A 31 0.29 -1.50 2.16
N ILE A 32 -0.92 -0.92 2.17
CA ILE A 32 -1.69 -0.75 0.94
C ILE A 32 -1.04 0.29 -0.01
N HIS A 33 -0.10 1.10 0.47
CA HIS A 33 0.68 2.07 -0.31
C HIS A 33 2.17 1.69 -0.46
N LEU A 34 2.55 0.42 -0.32
CA LEU A 34 3.95 0.01 -0.55
C LEU A 34 4.36 0.08 -2.02
N ASN A 35 3.41 0.23 -2.95
CA ASN A 35 3.71 0.53 -4.34
C ASN A 35 4.19 1.99 -4.51
N PRO A 36 5.44 2.24 -4.94
CA PRO A 36 5.96 3.59 -5.12
C PRO A 36 5.18 4.41 -6.15
N ALA A 37 4.65 3.78 -7.20
CA ALA A 37 3.87 4.48 -8.21
C ALA A 37 2.58 5.06 -7.60
N VAL A 38 1.94 4.31 -6.70
CA VAL A 38 0.80 4.79 -5.92
C VAL A 38 1.21 5.94 -5.02
N ARG A 39 2.29 5.81 -4.24
CA ARG A 39 2.74 6.89 -3.34
C ARG A 39 3.06 8.17 -4.09
N TRP A 40 3.78 8.08 -5.20
CA TRP A 40 4.10 9.24 -6.02
C TRP A 40 2.84 9.86 -6.64
N ALA A 41 1.88 9.05 -7.09
CA ALA A 41 0.60 9.55 -7.57
C ALA A 41 -0.20 10.26 -6.47
N HIS A 42 -0.21 9.72 -5.24
CA HIS A 42 -0.81 10.40 -4.09
C HIS A 42 -0.09 11.72 -3.77
N ALA A 43 1.25 11.73 -3.76
CA ALA A 43 2.03 12.92 -3.48
C ALA A 43 1.80 14.02 -4.51
N TRP A 44 1.93 13.71 -5.80
CA TRP A 44 1.68 14.68 -6.87
C TRP A 44 0.22 15.09 -6.97
N GLY A 45 -0.71 14.14 -6.78
CA GLY A 45 -2.14 14.41 -6.74
C GLY A 45 -2.52 15.38 -5.63
N ALA A 46 -1.95 15.22 -4.44
CA ALA A 46 -2.16 16.14 -3.33
C ALA A 46 -1.57 17.53 -3.61
N VAL A 47 -0.32 17.61 -4.09
CA VAL A 47 0.33 18.90 -4.41
C VAL A 47 -0.44 19.66 -5.48
N LEU A 48 -0.75 19.01 -6.60
CA LEU A 48 -1.50 19.63 -7.70
C LEU A 48 -2.94 19.94 -7.28
N GLY A 49 -3.57 19.04 -6.52
CA GLY A 49 -4.91 19.22 -6.00
C GLY A 49 -5.02 20.43 -5.06
N VAL A 50 -4.05 20.65 -4.17
CA VAL A 50 -4.01 21.84 -3.30
C VAL A 50 -3.87 23.12 -4.12
N ILE A 51 -2.97 23.15 -5.10
CA ILE A 51 -2.79 24.30 -6.00
C ILE A 51 -4.10 24.61 -6.74
N LEU A 52 -4.75 23.58 -7.30
CA LEU A 52 -6.01 23.73 -8.02
C LEU A 52 -7.18 24.08 -7.11
N LEU A 53 -7.18 23.64 -5.85
CA LEU A 53 -8.18 24.04 -4.86
C LEU A 53 -8.04 25.52 -4.51
N ILE A 54 -6.83 26.01 -4.26
CA ILE A 54 -6.57 27.44 -4.01
C ILE A 54 -7.01 28.27 -5.22
N TRP A 55 -6.63 27.83 -6.42
CA TRP A 55 -7.05 28.49 -7.66
C TRP A 55 -8.58 28.43 -7.84
N GLY A 56 -9.22 27.30 -7.58
CA GLY A 56 -10.67 27.14 -7.66
C GLY A 56 -11.42 28.03 -6.66
N LEU A 57 -10.90 28.19 -5.45
CA LEU A 57 -11.41 29.13 -4.45
C LEU A 57 -11.26 30.57 -4.93
N TYR A 58 -10.12 30.92 -5.52
CA TYR A 58 -9.92 32.23 -6.14
C TYR A 58 -10.94 32.49 -7.24
N MET A 59 -11.13 31.55 -8.18
CA MET A 59 -12.12 31.67 -9.26
C MET A 59 -13.55 31.77 -8.74
N LEU A 60 -13.88 31.05 -7.66
CA LEU A 60 -15.19 31.17 -7.01
C LEU A 60 -15.40 32.58 -6.41
N LEU A 61 -14.39 33.13 -5.74
CA LEU A 61 -14.48 34.44 -5.09
C LEU A 61 -14.46 35.60 -6.10
N ALA A 62 -13.58 35.52 -7.10
CA ALA A 62 -13.36 36.57 -8.10
C ALA A 62 -14.39 36.52 -9.25
N GLU A 63 -14.69 35.33 -9.76
CA GLU A 63 -15.49 35.15 -10.98
C GLU A 63 -16.83 34.43 -10.75
N ARG A 64 -17.14 34.03 -9.51
CA ARG A 64 -18.35 33.27 -9.15
C ARG A 64 -18.49 31.93 -9.91
N SER A 65 -17.38 31.42 -10.43
CA SER A 65 -17.35 30.16 -11.18
C SER A 65 -17.09 28.98 -10.24
N TRP A 66 -18.09 28.10 -10.14
CA TRP A 66 -17.99 26.87 -9.36
C TRP A 66 -17.22 25.75 -10.08
N ILE A 67 -17.07 25.83 -11.41
CA ILE A 67 -16.48 24.77 -12.22
C ILE A 67 -15.03 24.49 -11.78
N ALA A 68 -14.24 25.55 -11.57
CA ALA A 68 -12.85 25.41 -11.15
C ALA A 68 -12.73 24.74 -9.78
N LEU A 69 -13.63 25.07 -8.84
CA LEU A 69 -13.66 24.44 -7.52
C LEU A 69 -14.08 22.96 -7.61
N ILE A 70 -15.08 22.64 -8.42
CA ILE A 70 -15.53 21.25 -8.64
C ILE A 70 -14.40 20.40 -9.23
N VAL A 71 -13.69 20.93 -10.23
CA VAL A 71 -12.53 20.26 -10.84
C VAL A 71 -11.40 20.10 -9.81
N GLY A 72 -11.10 21.14 -9.04
CA GLY A 72 -10.09 21.08 -7.98
C GLY A 72 -10.40 20.03 -6.91
N VAL A 73 -11.64 19.99 -6.41
CA VAL A 73 -12.11 18.96 -5.47
C VAL A 73 -12.04 17.58 -6.10
N GLY A 74 -12.54 17.42 -7.33
CA GLY A 74 -12.53 16.16 -8.06
C GLY A 74 -11.12 15.59 -8.24
N LEU A 75 -10.14 16.42 -8.57
CA LEU A 75 -8.75 16.00 -8.71
C LEU A 75 -8.10 15.70 -7.35
N TYR A 76 -8.31 16.54 -6.34
CA TYR A 76 -7.73 16.34 -5.00
C TYR A 76 -8.16 15.01 -4.38
N TYR A 77 -9.46 14.69 -4.47
CA TYR A 77 -9.99 13.43 -3.94
C TYR A 77 -9.81 12.25 -4.91
N GLY A 78 -9.97 12.51 -6.21
CA GLY A 78 -9.99 11.47 -7.24
C GLY A 78 -8.64 10.82 -7.51
N VAL A 79 -7.54 11.58 -7.44
CA VAL A 79 -6.21 11.01 -7.74
C VAL A 79 -5.83 9.91 -6.77
N GLY A 80 -6.13 10.06 -5.47
CA GLY A 80 -5.88 9.01 -4.48
C GLY A 80 -6.61 7.71 -4.82
N PHE A 81 -7.93 7.79 -5.06
CA PHE A 81 -8.75 6.63 -5.41
C PHE A 81 -8.33 5.97 -6.74
N VAL A 82 -8.06 6.77 -7.77
CA VAL A 82 -7.73 6.27 -9.10
C VAL A 82 -6.33 5.66 -9.13
N SER A 83 -5.39 6.15 -8.32
CA SER A 83 -4.01 5.65 -8.32
C SER A 83 -3.92 4.16 -7.98
N HIS A 84 -4.63 3.69 -6.94
CA HIS A 84 -4.67 2.26 -6.62
C HIS A 84 -5.34 1.44 -7.72
N TYR A 85 -6.37 1.96 -8.37
CA TYR A 85 -6.99 1.25 -9.48
C TYR A 85 -6.03 1.11 -10.68
N VAL A 86 -5.31 2.19 -11.01
CA VAL A 86 -4.35 2.19 -12.12
C VAL A 86 -3.17 1.26 -11.82
N PHE A 87 -2.58 1.36 -10.63
CA PHE A 87 -1.32 0.67 -10.34
C PHE A 87 -1.46 -0.69 -9.65
N ASP A 88 -2.51 -0.89 -8.85
CA ASP A 88 -2.76 -2.14 -8.12
C ASP A 88 -4.02 -2.89 -8.58
N GLY A 89 -4.86 -2.26 -9.39
CA GLY A 89 -6.08 -2.89 -9.94
C GLY A 89 -7.23 -2.98 -8.95
N VAL A 90 -7.15 -2.27 -7.82
CA VAL A 90 -8.17 -2.31 -6.77
C VAL A 90 -8.56 -0.91 -6.31
N PHE A 91 -9.80 -0.76 -5.89
CA PHE A 91 -10.21 0.35 -5.04
C PHE A 91 -10.10 -0.08 -3.58
N PHE A 92 -9.51 0.79 -2.77
CA PHE A 92 -9.53 0.69 -1.32
C PHE A 92 -10.58 1.63 -0.76
N GLU A 93 -11.56 1.06 -0.07
CA GLU A 93 -12.56 1.81 0.68
C GLU A 93 -12.15 1.81 2.14
N THR A 94 -11.77 2.97 2.65
CA THR A 94 -11.24 3.18 3.99
C THR A 94 -12.15 2.64 5.12
N GLY A 95 -13.46 2.56 4.88
CA GLY A 95 -14.44 2.04 5.85
C GLY A 95 -14.70 0.52 5.75
N LYS A 96 -14.34 -0.14 4.65
CA LYS A 96 -14.73 -1.55 4.42
C LYS A 96 -13.77 -2.56 5.05
N TYR A 97 -12.54 -2.15 5.31
CA TYR A 97 -11.48 -3.01 5.87
C TYR A 97 -11.35 -2.91 7.40
N GLN A 98 -12.39 -2.38 8.06
CA GLN A 98 -12.45 -2.17 9.51
C GLN A 98 -12.83 -3.42 10.33
N GLN A 99 -12.91 -4.62 9.74
CA GLN A 99 -13.22 -5.81 10.54
C GLN A 99 -12.15 -5.99 11.63
N GLY A 100 -12.58 -5.86 12.90
CA GLY A 100 -11.71 -5.95 14.08
C GLY A 100 -11.25 -4.61 14.67
N SER A 101 -11.55 -3.46 14.06
CA SER A 101 -11.24 -2.14 14.63
C SER A 101 -12.38 -1.66 15.55
N ALA A 102 -12.05 -1.24 16.77
CA ALA A 102 -13.00 -0.58 17.67
C ALA A 102 -13.30 0.89 17.27
N ALA A 103 -12.63 1.42 16.24
CA ALA A 103 -12.77 2.81 15.81
C ALA A 103 -13.98 3.00 14.89
N SER A 104 -14.70 4.11 15.07
CA SER A 104 -15.80 4.46 14.17
C SER A 104 -15.28 4.76 12.76
N PRO A 105 -16.12 4.64 11.70
CA PRO A 105 -15.74 5.01 10.34
C PRO A 105 -15.12 6.41 10.25
N GLN A 106 -15.69 7.38 10.98
CA GLN A 106 -15.22 8.76 11.02
C GLN A 106 -13.81 8.88 11.62
N GLN A 107 -13.52 8.15 12.70
CA GLN A 107 -12.20 8.13 13.32
C GLN A 107 -11.15 7.54 12.36
N THR A 108 -11.51 6.49 11.62
CA THR A 108 -10.63 5.88 10.61
C THR A 108 -10.40 6.79 9.42
N TYR A 109 -11.42 7.55 8.98
CA TYR A 109 -11.25 8.58 7.97
C TYR A 109 -10.24 9.65 8.42
N LEU A 110 -10.37 10.16 9.64
CA LEU A 110 -9.44 11.16 10.17
C LEU A 110 -8.01 10.63 10.29
N GLN A 111 -7.86 9.39 10.78
CA GLN A 111 -6.57 8.70 10.81
C GLN A 111 -5.97 8.59 9.41
N SER A 112 -6.76 8.21 8.41
CA SER A 112 -6.31 8.08 7.03
C SER A 112 -5.78 9.38 6.45
N TYR A 113 -6.42 10.52 6.74
CA TYR A 113 -5.88 11.82 6.34
C TYR A 113 -4.54 12.11 6.99
N ARG A 114 -4.41 11.83 8.29
CA ARG A 114 -3.15 12.03 9.01
C ARG A 114 -2.04 11.15 8.42
N SER A 115 -2.30 9.86 8.23
CA SER A 115 -1.34 8.89 7.66
C SER A 115 -0.98 9.26 6.22
N LEU A 116 -1.95 9.70 5.41
CA LEU A 116 -1.72 10.17 4.05
C LEU A 116 -0.80 11.38 4.01
N ILE A 117 -1.03 12.39 4.85
CA ILE A 117 -0.16 13.58 4.93
C ILE A 117 1.27 13.17 5.29
N GLN A 118 1.45 12.32 6.30
CA GLN A 118 2.76 11.82 6.70
C GLN A 118 3.45 11.05 5.56
N LEU A 119 2.71 10.20 4.85
CA LEU A 119 3.22 9.44 3.71
C LEU A 119 3.66 10.34 2.55
N ILE A 120 2.87 11.37 2.24
CA ILE A 120 3.19 12.37 1.21
C ILE A 120 4.47 13.11 1.60
N LEU A 121 4.56 13.61 2.84
CA LEU A 121 5.75 14.31 3.31
C LEU A 121 6.99 13.41 3.28
N ALA A 122 6.86 12.14 3.67
CA ALA A 122 7.95 11.17 3.59
C ALA A 122 8.38 10.91 2.14
N THR A 123 7.43 10.78 1.22
CA THR A 123 7.68 10.56 -0.21
C THR A 123 8.41 11.75 -0.83
N LEU A 124 7.92 12.98 -0.59
CA LEU A 124 8.52 14.20 -1.12
C LEU A 124 9.90 14.51 -0.51
N SER A 125 10.15 14.09 0.74
CA SER A 125 11.45 14.26 1.40
C SER A 125 12.44 13.12 1.16
N GLY A 126 12.07 12.11 0.36
CA GLY A 126 12.92 10.94 0.08
C GLY A 126 13.15 10.02 1.28
N LYS A 127 12.32 10.10 2.32
CA LYS A 127 12.38 9.27 3.53
C LYS A 127 11.58 7.97 3.41
N ASP A 128 10.92 7.74 2.28
CA ASP A 128 10.08 6.58 2.04
C ASP A 128 10.86 5.26 2.11
N GLN A 129 12.09 5.21 1.62
CA GLN A 129 12.93 4.00 1.69
C GLN A 129 13.19 3.53 3.14
N ALA A 130 13.39 4.47 4.07
CA ALA A 130 13.60 4.14 5.48
C ALA A 130 12.32 3.58 6.11
N LEU A 131 11.17 4.17 5.77
CA LEU A 131 9.85 3.68 6.20
C LEU A 131 9.56 2.28 5.63
N GLU A 132 9.79 2.05 4.34
CA GLU A 132 9.65 0.74 3.70
C GLU A 132 10.53 -0.30 4.40
N LYS A 133 11.81 0.01 4.62
CA LYS A 133 12.74 -0.92 5.27
C LYS A 133 12.29 -1.29 6.69
N ALA A 134 11.85 -0.30 7.47
CA ALA A 134 11.34 -0.54 8.82
C ALA A 134 10.06 -1.38 8.80
N PHE A 135 9.16 -1.10 7.86
CA PHE A 135 7.95 -1.88 7.65
C PHE A 135 8.27 -3.33 7.31
N TRP A 136 9.16 -3.60 6.35
CA TRP A 136 9.52 -4.96 5.95
C TRP A 136 10.24 -5.76 7.02
N ALA A 137 10.99 -5.09 7.90
CA ALA A 137 11.60 -5.74 9.06
C ALA A 137 10.53 -6.22 10.05
N ARG A 138 9.40 -5.53 10.15
CA ARG A 138 8.29 -5.87 11.04
C ARG A 138 7.31 -6.87 10.41
N TYR A 139 7.03 -6.72 9.12
CA TYR A 139 6.05 -7.50 8.37
C TYR A 139 6.68 -8.20 7.16
N PRO A 140 7.67 -9.10 7.35
CA PRO A 140 8.34 -9.76 6.23
C PRO A 140 7.37 -10.61 5.39
N HIS A 141 6.32 -11.15 6.02
CA HIS A 141 5.31 -12.00 5.38
C HIS A 141 4.47 -11.28 4.31
N THR A 142 4.46 -9.96 4.25
CA THR A 142 3.71 -9.23 3.21
C THR A 142 4.52 -9.01 1.93
N ARG A 143 5.81 -9.37 1.93
CA ARG A 143 6.77 -9.01 0.87
C ARG A 143 6.49 -9.68 -0.46
N TRP A 144 5.99 -10.92 -0.45
CA TRP A 144 5.64 -11.68 -1.66
C TRP A 144 4.60 -11.00 -2.56
N ILE A 145 3.81 -10.07 -2.00
CA ILE A 145 2.84 -9.29 -2.78
C ILE A 145 3.53 -8.26 -3.69
N PHE A 146 4.71 -7.78 -3.29
CA PHE A 146 5.41 -6.68 -3.96
C PHE A 146 6.75 -7.09 -4.58
N ASP A 147 7.33 -8.20 -4.11
CA ASP A 147 8.63 -8.71 -4.55
C ASP A 147 8.52 -10.18 -4.99
N ALA A 148 8.54 -10.42 -6.29
CA ALA A 148 8.44 -11.76 -6.88
C ALA A 148 9.57 -12.71 -6.43
N THR A 149 10.73 -12.17 -6.05
CA THR A 149 11.88 -12.98 -5.61
C THR A 149 11.68 -13.60 -4.22
N SER A 150 10.80 -13.03 -3.40
CA SER A 150 10.50 -13.58 -2.07
C SER A 150 9.60 -14.83 -2.12
N THR A 151 8.86 -15.01 -3.21
CA THR A 151 8.03 -16.21 -3.44
C THR A 151 8.89 -17.46 -3.72
N GLU A 152 10.07 -17.28 -4.34
CA GLU A 152 11.00 -18.39 -4.63
C GLU A 152 11.78 -18.84 -3.39
N SER A 153 12.08 -17.92 -2.46
CA SER A 153 12.81 -18.26 -1.23
C SER A 153 11.98 -18.99 -0.16
N GLU A 154 10.64 -18.87 -0.20
CA GLU A 154 9.75 -19.55 0.75
C GLU A 154 9.23 -20.91 0.23
N GLN A 155 9.33 -21.20 -1.07
CA GLN A 155 8.78 -22.44 -1.67
C GLN A 155 9.82 -23.51 -2.01
N ALA A 156 11.12 -23.21 -1.96
CA ALA A 156 12.15 -24.22 -2.18
C ALA A 156 12.79 -24.62 -0.84
N PRO A 157 12.58 -25.85 -0.32
CA PRO A 157 13.57 -26.40 0.60
C PRO A 157 14.90 -26.37 -0.13
N SER A 158 15.97 -25.91 0.53
CA SER A 158 17.27 -25.83 -0.14
C SER A 158 17.62 -27.21 -0.70
N SER A 159 18.38 -27.25 -1.80
CA SER A 159 18.85 -28.53 -2.34
C SER A 159 19.60 -29.36 -1.28
N ALA A 160 20.19 -28.69 -0.28
CA ALA A 160 20.78 -29.33 0.88
C ALA A 160 19.74 -29.97 1.82
N ASP A 161 18.59 -29.33 2.05
CA ASP A 161 17.49 -29.88 2.85
C ASP A 161 16.79 -31.04 2.13
N GLN A 162 16.65 -30.97 0.81
CA GLN A 162 16.12 -32.08 0.01
C GLN A 162 17.07 -33.29 0.02
N LEU A 163 18.38 -33.07 -0.02
CA LEU A 163 19.40 -34.12 0.15
C LEU A 163 19.38 -34.72 1.57
N LEU A 164 19.21 -33.89 2.60
CA LEU A 164 19.12 -34.38 3.98
C LEU A 164 17.87 -35.26 4.18
N LEU A 165 16.73 -34.87 3.61
CA LEU A 165 15.47 -35.59 3.69
C LEU A 165 15.48 -36.90 2.89
N SER A 166 16.18 -36.94 1.74
CA SER A 166 16.34 -38.18 0.97
C SER A 166 17.26 -39.17 1.68
N HIS A 167 18.33 -38.71 2.35
CA HIS A 167 19.20 -39.57 3.15
C HIS A 167 18.53 -40.07 4.45
N GLN A 168 17.69 -39.26 5.11
CA GLN A 168 16.95 -39.69 6.30
C GLN A 168 15.84 -40.70 5.98
N SER A 169 15.21 -40.59 4.80
CA SER A 169 14.21 -41.56 4.34
C SER A 169 14.86 -42.91 3.96
N ALA A 170 16.01 -42.89 3.28
CA ALA A 170 16.75 -44.10 2.93
C ALA A 170 17.32 -44.85 4.17
N ALA A 171 17.64 -44.13 5.25
CA ALA A 171 18.12 -44.75 6.49
C ALA A 171 17.01 -45.44 7.34
N LYS A 172 15.74 -45.16 7.06
CA LYS A 172 14.59 -45.79 7.73
C LYS A 172 14.08 -47.05 7.04
N GLU A 173 14.35 -47.24 5.75
CA GLU A 173 13.92 -48.42 4.99
C GLU A 173 14.79 -49.67 5.21
N ASN A 174 15.96 -49.53 5.86
CA ASN A 174 16.93 -50.62 6.06
C ASN A 174 17.15 -51.00 7.54
N ARG A 175 16.17 -50.79 8.42
CA ARG A 175 16.21 -51.38 9.77
C ARG A 175 15.37 -52.68 9.80
N PRO A 176 15.99 -53.85 10.05
CA PRO A 176 15.28 -55.11 10.25
C PRO A 176 14.44 -55.10 11.53
#